data_AF-A0A3A8PLD6-F1
#
_entry.id   AF-A0A3A8PLD6-F1
#
_cell.length_a   1.000
_cell.length_b   1.000
_cell.length_c   1.000
_cell.angle_alpha   90.00
_cell.angle_beta   90.00
_cell.angle_gamma   90.00
#
_symmetry.space_group_name_H-M   'P 1'
#
loop_
_entity.id
_entity.type
_entity.pdbx_description
1 polymer ?
#
loop_
_entity_poly.entity_id
_entity_poly.type
_entity_poly.pdbx_seq_one_letter_code
_entity_poly.pdbx_strand_id
1 'polypeptide(L)'
;MKKTALLTCLLGLLGALPAAASELKDVFGKEVPIGQGRPTLVLYANKGTRDELRQHASQFLYDVREKKPIVVIHVDLRDVSGLFKGMARGEIRKSHNESLTAMKDLFRQKGETPPPELDTSLYMVADSKGEPHKSMGLEKGFDRVFAQVLSTSGQEVARGAFSDGARKFSQAMVAAPSVASRQP
;
A
#
# COMPACT_ATOMS: atom_id res chain seq x y z
N MET A 1 -31.73 -43.46 -37.34
CA MET A 1 -31.64 -43.06 -35.91
C MET A 1 -30.30 -42.33 -35.72
N LYS A 2 -30.32 -41.00 -35.62
CA LYS A 2 -29.11 -40.18 -35.35
C LYS A 2 -28.98 -40.00 -33.84
N LYS A 3 -27.89 -40.50 -33.26
CA LYS A 3 -27.54 -40.29 -31.84
C LYS A 3 -26.51 -39.16 -31.74
N THR A 4 -26.84 -38.20 -30.88
CA THR A 4 -26.02 -37.16 -30.23
C THR A 4 -24.69 -37.73 -29.68
N ALA A 5 -23.62 -36.99 -29.41
CA ALA A 5 -23.47 -35.73 -28.65
C ALA A 5 -22.06 -35.16 -28.90
N LEU A 6 -21.89 -33.84 -29.10
CA LEU A 6 -21.58 -32.84 -28.05
C LEU A 6 -20.23 -33.10 -27.35
N LEU A 7 -19.14 -32.58 -27.93
CA LEU A 7 -17.83 -32.46 -27.28
C LEU A 7 -17.14 -31.15 -27.68
N THR A 8 -17.69 -30.02 -27.22
CA THR A 8 -17.07 -28.69 -27.32
C THR A 8 -17.23 -27.96 -25.99
N CYS A 9 -16.54 -28.44 -24.97
CA CYS A 9 -16.40 -27.76 -23.67
C CYS A 9 -15.01 -28.05 -23.12
N LEU A 10 -13.95 -27.47 -23.68
CA LEU A 10 -12.60 -27.54 -23.07
C LEU A 10 -11.59 -26.57 -23.71
N LEU A 11 -11.94 -25.30 -23.88
CA LEU A 11 -10.98 -24.24 -24.22
C LEU A 11 -11.35 -22.85 -23.64
N GLY A 12 -12.13 -22.84 -22.56
CA GLY A 12 -12.58 -21.61 -21.86
C GLY A 12 -11.86 -21.33 -20.53
N LEU A 13 -10.66 -21.88 -20.32
CA LEU A 13 -9.89 -21.74 -19.08
C LEU A 13 -8.46 -21.20 -19.31
N LEU A 14 -8.29 -20.36 -20.33
CA LEU A 14 -7.19 -19.38 -20.29
C LEU A 14 -7.61 -18.31 -19.30
N GLY A 15 -7.04 -18.43 -18.11
CA GLY A 15 -7.41 -17.68 -16.93
C GLY A 15 -7.49 -16.19 -17.21
N ALA A 16 -8.63 -15.62 -16.85
CA ALA A 16 -8.70 -14.23 -16.44
C ALA A 16 -7.80 -14.08 -15.20
N LEU A 17 -6.50 -13.95 -15.43
CA LEU A 17 -5.64 -13.24 -14.48
C LEU A 17 -6.32 -11.88 -14.32
N PRO A 18 -6.66 -11.46 -13.09
CA PRO A 18 -7.31 -10.18 -12.90
C PRO A 18 -6.33 -9.10 -13.36
N ALA A 19 -6.61 -8.54 -14.54
CA ALA A 19 -5.98 -7.36 -15.11
C ALA A 19 -6.38 -6.08 -14.32
N ALA A 20 -6.47 -6.20 -13.01
CA ALA A 20 -6.81 -5.13 -12.07
C ALA A 20 -5.59 -4.64 -11.28
N ALA A 21 -4.39 -5.07 -11.65
CA ALA A 21 -3.16 -4.37 -11.33
C ALA A 21 -2.89 -3.34 -12.44
N SER A 22 -3.78 -2.35 -12.58
CA SER A 22 -3.38 -1.10 -13.25
C SER A 22 -2.11 -0.64 -12.55
N GLU A 23 -0.99 -0.58 -13.28
CA GLU A 23 0.35 -0.26 -12.76
C GLU A 23 0.29 0.97 -11.84
N LEU A 24 0.17 0.72 -10.53
CA LEU A 24 0.18 1.76 -9.53
C LEU A 24 1.60 2.30 -9.49
N LYS A 25 1.78 3.55 -9.93
CA LYS A 25 3.09 4.21 -9.96
C LYS A 25 3.20 5.24 -8.86
N ASP A 26 4.35 5.25 -8.19
CA ASP A 26 4.69 6.27 -7.21
C ASP A 26 5.00 7.63 -7.87
N VAL A 27 5.28 8.65 -7.06
CA VAL A 27 5.63 9.99 -7.54
C VAL A 27 6.92 10.06 -8.37
N PHE A 28 7.74 9.01 -8.36
CA PHE A 28 8.94 8.87 -9.20
C PHE A 28 8.69 8.01 -10.45
N GLY A 29 7.48 7.48 -10.64
CA GLY A 29 7.12 6.61 -11.75
C GLY A 29 7.47 5.14 -11.54
N LYS A 30 7.90 4.74 -10.34
CA LYS A 30 8.20 3.34 -10.01
C LYS A 30 6.92 2.59 -9.74
N GLU A 31 6.84 1.36 -10.22
CA GLU A 31 5.73 0.46 -9.92
C GLU A 31 5.76 0.01 -8.46
N VAL A 32 4.57 -0.05 -7.85
CA VAL A 32 4.38 -0.55 -6.49
C VAL A 32 4.19 -2.07 -6.54
N PRO A 33 5.05 -2.87 -5.89
CA PRO A 33 5.05 -4.33 -6.00
C PRO A 33 3.99 -5.02 -5.11
N ILE A 34 2.74 -4.58 -5.20
CA ILE A 34 1.63 -5.17 -4.43
C ILE A 34 1.39 -6.62 -4.87
N GLY A 35 1.26 -7.53 -3.90
CA GLY A 35 1.02 -8.95 -4.16
C GLY A 35 2.25 -9.74 -4.60
N GLN A 36 3.45 -9.18 -4.45
CA GLN A 36 4.71 -9.82 -4.81
C GLN A 36 5.47 -10.38 -3.59
N GLY A 37 4.75 -11.11 -2.73
CA GLY A 37 5.38 -11.90 -1.66
C GLY A 37 5.66 -11.16 -0.35
N ARG A 38 5.38 -9.85 -0.27
CA ARG A 38 5.50 -9.04 0.94
C ARG A 38 4.12 -8.48 1.35
N PRO A 39 3.79 -8.41 2.64
CA PRO A 39 2.57 -7.74 3.07
C PRO A 39 2.69 -6.23 2.78
N THR A 40 1.56 -5.59 2.48
CA THR A 40 1.52 -4.15 2.17
C THR A 40 0.68 -3.40 3.18
N LEU A 41 1.25 -2.36 3.78
CA LEU A 41 0.52 -1.33 4.50
C LEU A 41 0.21 -0.18 3.54
N VAL A 42 -1.07 0.07 3.30
CA VAL A 42 -1.55 1.21 2.53
C VAL A 42 -2.09 2.26 3.49
N LEU A 43 -1.57 3.48 3.41
CA LEU A 43 -2.00 4.63 4.21
C LEU A 43 -2.63 5.67 3.28
N TYR A 44 -3.84 6.08 3.61
CA TYR A 44 -4.57 7.14 2.91
C TYR A 44 -4.42 8.42 3.72
N ALA A 45 -3.78 9.42 3.12
CA ALA A 45 -3.43 10.66 3.78
C ALA A 45 -3.76 11.87 2.90
N ASN A 46 -3.84 13.04 3.51
CA ASN A 46 -4.00 14.31 2.83
C ASN A 46 -3.18 15.38 3.56
N LYS A 47 -3.27 16.64 3.14
CA LYS A 47 -2.54 17.74 3.78
C LYS A 47 -2.84 17.86 5.28
N GLY A 48 -4.09 17.69 5.69
CA GLY A 48 -4.56 17.80 7.07
C GLY A 48 -4.10 16.66 7.98
N THR A 49 -3.83 15.47 7.42
CA THR A 49 -3.42 14.30 8.21
C THR A 49 -1.90 14.10 8.29
N ARG A 50 -1.12 15.07 7.79
CA ARG A 50 0.35 15.00 7.73
C ARG A 50 0.98 14.80 9.12
N ASP A 51 0.47 15.51 10.13
CA ASP A 51 1.08 15.48 11.46
C ASP A 51 0.80 14.16 12.19
N GLU A 52 -0.41 13.60 12.05
CA GLU A 52 -0.73 12.24 12.53
C GLU A 52 0.21 11.21 11.89
N LEU A 53 0.38 11.28 10.56
CA LEU A 53 1.26 10.38 9.84
C LEU A 53 2.71 10.50 10.35
N ARG A 54 3.22 11.72 10.51
CA ARG A 54 4.59 11.97 11.00
C ARG A 54 4.79 11.43 12.42
N GLN A 55 3.79 11.56 13.28
CA GLN A 55 3.90 11.16 14.68
C GLN A 55 3.86 9.63 14.86
N HIS A 56 3.04 8.94 14.07
CA HIS A 56 2.74 7.52 14.33
C HIS A 56 3.37 6.55 13.34
N ALA A 57 3.54 6.93 12.08
CA ALA A 57 3.94 6.00 11.04
C ALA A 57 5.37 5.48 11.25
N SER A 58 6.34 6.34 11.58
CA SER A 58 7.74 5.90 11.70
C SER A 58 7.95 4.86 12.80
N GLN A 59 7.38 5.09 13.99
CA GLN A 59 7.45 4.12 15.08
C GLN A 59 6.73 2.83 14.72
N PHE A 60 5.54 2.91 14.14
CA PHE A 60 4.79 1.73 13.70
C PHE A 60 5.58 0.89 12.70
N LEU A 61 6.16 1.52 11.68
CA LEU A 61 6.96 0.85 10.66
C LEU A 61 8.21 0.19 11.24
N TYR A 62 8.86 0.83 12.21
CA TYR A 62 9.95 0.23 12.96
C TYR A 62 9.47 -0.99 13.77
N ASP A 63 8.32 -0.93 14.43
CA ASP A 63 7.78 -2.06 15.21
C ASP A 63 7.44 -3.28 14.34
N VAL A 64 7.11 -3.08 13.07
CA VAL A 64 6.79 -4.16 12.12
C VAL A 64 7.93 -4.51 11.16
N ARG A 65 9.14 -3.98 11.39
CA ARG A 65 10.29 -4.09 10.47
C ARG A 65 10.65 -5.53 10.06
N GLU A 66 10.54 -6.48 10.98
CA GLU A 66 10.83 -7.90 10.73
C GLU A 66 9.92 -8.52 9.66
N LYS A 67 8.74 -7.96 9.44
CA LYS A 67 7.79 -8.41 8.41
C LYS A 67 8.14 -7.87 7.03
N LYS A 68 9.09 -6.94 6.96
CA LYS A 68 9.55 -6.26 5.75
C LYS A 68 8.36 -5.76 4.91
N PRO A 69 7.42 -4.97 5.46
CA PRO A 69 6.24 -4.57 4.71
C PRO A 69 6.61 -3.62 3.56
N ILE A 70 5.83 -3.67 2.47
CA ILE A 70 5.74 -2.57 1.52
C ILE A 70 4.82 -1.52 2.14
N VAL A 71 5.21 -0.25 2.07
CA VAL A 71 4.45 0.88 2.60
C VAL A 71 4.05 1.76 1.43
N VAL A 72 2.75 1.94 1.24
CA VAL A 72 2.19 2.75 0.17
C VAL A 72 1.39 3.88 0.80
N ILE A 73 1.78 5.12 0.56
CA ILE A 73 1.04 6.28 1.05
C ILE A 73 0.32 6.90 -0.14
N HIS A 74 -0.99 6.73 -0.21
CA HIS A 74 -1.85 7.50 -1.12
C HIS A 74 -2.05 8.89 -0.53
N VAL A 75 -1.65 9.90 -1.29
CA VAL A 75 -1.81 11.31 -0.92
C VAL A 75 -2.95 11.90 -1.75
N ASP A 76 -4.07 12.20 -1.08
CA ASP A 76 -5.22 12.86 -1.69
C ASP A 76 -4.83 14.28 -2.13
N LEU A 77 -5.09 14.59 -3.41
CA LEU A 77 -4.89 15.92 -3.98
C LEU A 77 -6.21 16.56 -4.43
N ARG A 78 -7.37 16.05 -3.99
CA ARG A 78 -8.70 16.63 -4.29
C ARG A 78 -8.88 18.03 -3.71
N ASP A 79 -8.18 18.37 -2.64
CA ASP A 79 -8.14 19.69 -2.01
C ASP A 79 -7.15 20.66 -2.68
N VAL A 80 -6.22 20.13 -3.48
CA VAL A 80 -5.26 20.94 -4.24
C VAL A 80 -5.87 21.38 -5.57
N SER A 81 -5.94 22.71 -5.76
CA SER A 81 -6.34 23.30 -7.03
C SER A 81 -5.45 22.83 -8.19
N GLY A 82 -6.04 22.67 -9.38
CA GLY A 82 -5.39 22.11 -10.56
C GLY A 82 -4.04 22.77 -10.90
N LEU A 83 -3.95 24.10 -10.75
CA LEU A 83 -2.74 24.89 -11.02
C LEU A 83 -1.57 24.51 -10.10
N PHE A 84 -1.84 23.99 -8.90
CA PHE A 84 -0.83 23.66 -7.89
C PHE A 84 -0.52 22.16 -7.78
N LYS A 85 -1.18 21.29 -8.55
CA LYS A 85 -0.95 19.83 -8.48
C LYS A 85 0.49 19.42 -8.81
N GLY A 86 1.15 20.15 -9.73
CA GLY A 86 2.57 19.94 -10.03
C GLY A 86 3.47 20.22 -8.84
N MET A 87 3.22 21.33 -8.14
CA MET A 87 3.94 21.70 -6.91
C MET A 87 3.67 20.68 -5.80
N ALA A 88 2.42 20.28 -5.61
CA ALA A 88 2.08 19.27 -4.60
C ALA A 88 2.79 17.92 -4.86
N ARG A 89 2.92 17.49 -6.12
CA ARG A 89 3.73 16.32 -6.49
C ARG A 89 5.21 16.49 -6.12
N GLY A 90 5.77 17.69 -6.32
CA GLY A 90 7.12 18.03 -5.88
C GLY A 90 7.30 17.89 -4.36
N GLU A 91 6.36 18.42 -3.58
CA GLU A 91 6.37 18.30 -2.12
C GLU A 91 6.21 16.85 -1.65
N ILE A 92 5.42 16.02 -2.34
CA ILE A 92 5.34 14.58 -2.03
C ILE A 92 6.69 13.89 -2.27
N ARG A 93 7.41 14.20 -3.36
CA ARG A 93 8.76 13.66 -3.60
C ARG A 93 9.75 14.06 -2.51
N LYS A 94 9.67 15.31 -2.04
CA LYS A 94 10.49 15.79 -0.92
C LYS A 94 10.15 15.04 0.37
N SER A 95 8.87 14.93 0.70
CA SER A 95 8.36 14.19 1.86
C SER A 95 8.76 12.72 1.86
N HIS A 96 8.81 12.08 0.69
CA HIS A 96 9.31 10.71 0.54
C HIS A 96 10.76 10.58 1.01
N ASN A 97 11.65 11.44 0.52
CA ASN A 97 13.06 11.44 0.93
C ASN A 97 13.23 11.76 2.41
N GLU A 98 12.48 12.75 2.93
CA GLU A 98 12.50 13.10 4.35
C GLU A 98 12.04 11.94 5.23
N SER A 99 11.00 11.22 4.81
CA SER A 99 10.49 10.04 5.52
C SER A 99 11.50 8.89 5.55
N LEU A 100 12.19 8.64 4.44
CA LEU A 100 13.28 7.64 4.40
C LEU A 100 14.44 8.02 5.32
N THR A 101 14.85 9.28 5.32
CA THR A 101 15.90 9.79 6.21
C THR A 101 15.49 9.61 7.67
N ALA A 102 14.27 10.04 8.04
CA ALA A 102 13.75 9.89 9.39
C ALA A 102 13.70 8.43 9.85
N MET A 103 13.31 7.50 8.96
CA MET A 103 13.37 6.07 9.25
C MET A 103 14.81 5.60 9.49
N LYS A 104 15.75 5.96 8.63
CA LYS A 104 17.17 5.59 8.81
C LYS A 104 17.73 6.13 10.13
N ASP A 105 17.36 7.34 10.51
CA ASP A 105 17.79 7.94 11.78
C ASP A 105 17.16 7.24 12.99
N LEU A 106 15.89 6.82 12.89
CA LEU A 106 15.24 6.03 13.93
C LEU A 106 15.96 4.70 14.18
N PHE A 107 16.35 3.99 13.13
CA PHE A 107 17.17 2.76 13.26
C PHE A 107 18.49 3.04 14.00
N ARG A 108 19.21 4.09 13.59
CA ARG A 108 20.49 4.48 14.23
C ARG A 108 20.31 4.86 15.70
N GLN A 109 19.25 5.60 16.03
CA GLN A 109 18.92 5.97 17.42
C GLN A 109 18.62 4.74 18.29
N LYS A 110 18.13 3.65 17.70
CA LYS A 110 17.90 2.37 18.37
C LYS A 110 19.13 1.46 18.39
N GLY A 111 20.26 1.91 17.85
CA GLY A 111 21.50 1.12 17.77
C GLY A 111 21.45 0.04 16.69
N GLU A 112 20.51 0.11 15.75
CA GLU A 112 20.37 -0.84 14.64
C GLU A 112 20.83 -0.24 13.31
N THR A 113 21.29 -1.08 12.40
CA THR A 113 21.59 -0.68 11.02
C THR A 113 20.29 -0.68 10.21
N PRO A 114 19.98 0.39 9.44
CA PRO A 114 18.83 0.39 8.56
C PRO A 114 18.87 -0.79 7.56
N PRO A 115 17.75 -1.50 7.34
CA PRO A 115 17.74 -2.65 6.45
C PRO A 115 17.99 -2.21 4.98
N PRO A 116 18.70 -3.01 4.16
CA PRO A 116 19.03 -2.64 2.79
C PRO A 116 17.78 -2.43 1.91
N GLU A 117 16.69 -3.11 2.22
CA GLU A 117 15.40 -2.99 1.53
C GLU A 117 14.59 -1.74 1.93
N LEU A 118 15.03 -0.94 2.91
CA LEU A 118 14.26 0.23 3.38
C LEU A 118 13.95 1.21 2.24
N ASP A 119 14.93 1.47 1.38
CA ASP A 119 14.81 2.41 0.25
C ASP A 119 13.85 1.92 -0.84
N THR A 120 13.52 0.63 -0.85
CA THR A 120 12.57 -0.01 -1.77
C THR A 120 11.30 -0.48 -1.06
N SER A 121 11.06 0.02 0.15
CA SER A 121 9.88 -0.33 0.95
C SER A 121 8.87 0.80 1.05
N LEU A 122 9.22 2.04 0.71
CA LEU A 122 8.32 3.19 0.79
C LEU A 122 7.96 3.72 -0.60
N TYR A 123 6.66 3.80 -0.86
CA TYR A 123 6.06 4.33 -2.08
C TYR A 123 5.06 5.41 -1.71
N MET A 124 5.14 6.58 -2.35
CA MET A 124 4.13 7.63 -2.19
C MET A 124 3.44 7.84 -3.53
N VAL A 125 2.10 7.78 -3.54
CA VAL A 125 1.27 7.89 -4.74
C VAL A 125 0.43 9.15 -4.66
N ALA A 126 0.55 10.02 -5.67
CA ALA A 126 -0.25 11.24 -5.77
C ALA A 126 -1.62 10.95 -6.40
N ASP A 127 -2.67 10.95 -5.59
CA ASP A 127 -4.04 10.70 -6.05
C ASP A 127 -4.74 12.00 -6.48
N SER A 128 -4.61 12.32 -7.76
CA SER A 128 -5.19 13.53 -8.34
C SER A 128 -6.69 13.45 -8.63
N LYS A 129 -7.27 12.24 -8.64
CA LYS A 129 -8.68 11.99 -8.99
C LYS A 129 -9.52 11.61 -7.77
N GLY A 130 -8.89 11.10 -6.72
CA GLY A 130 -9.51 10.69 -5.47
C GLY A 130 -10.12 9.29 -5.53
N GLU A 131 -9.94 8.51 -6.60
CA GLU A 131 -10.62 7.23 -6.77
C GLU A 131 -10.24 6.21 -5.66
N PRO A 132 -8.94 5.97 -5.37
CA PRO A 132 -8.52 5.22 -4.19
C PRO A 132 -9.13 5.69 -2.87
N HIS A 133 -9.30 7.00 -2.66
CA HIS A 133 -9.87 7.52 -1.42
C HIS A 133 -11.38 7.30 -1.36
N LYS A 134 -12.09 7.52 -2.48
CA LYS A 134 -13.54 7.27 -2.59
C LYS A 134 -13.88 5.80 -2.40
N SER A 135 -13.08 4.86 -2.91
CA SER A 135 -13.32 3.42 -2.71
C SER A 135 -13.23 2.99 -1.25
N MET A 136 -12.54 3.79 -0.42
CA MET A 136 -12.47 3.61 1.04
C MET A 136 -13.58 4.35 1.79
N GLY A 137 -14.49 5.03 1.10
CA GLY A 137 -15.52 5.86 1.70
C GLY A 137 -14.99 7.18 2.28
N LEU A 138 -13.79 7.62 1.88
CA LEU A 138 -13.16 8.82 2.42
C LEU A 138 -13.63 10.06 1.67
N GLU A 139 -14.33 10.92 2.39
CA GLU A 139 -14.70 12.26 1.93
C GLU A 139 -13.46 13.13 1.70
N LYS A 140 -13.63 14.21 0.94
CA LYS A 140 -12.56 15.17 0.71
C LYS A 140 -12.22 15.88 2.03
N GLY A 141 -10.94 15.92 2.39
CA GLY A 141 -10.47 16.61 3.59
C GLY A 141 -10.75 15.85 4.89
N PHE A 142 -10.84 14.52 4.81
CA PHE A 142 -10.92 13.64 5.98
C PHE A 142 -9.84 13.96 7.02
N ASP A 143 -10.15 13.77 8.29
CA ASP A 143 -9.39 14.30 9.43
C ASP A 143 -8.40 13.29 10.05
N ARG A 144 -8.50 12.01 9.69
CA ARG A 144 -7.63 10.94 10.21
C ARG A 144 -7.00 10.10 9.12
N VAL A 145 -5.76 9.67 9.32
CA VAL A 145 -5.12 8.68 8.43
C VAL A 145 -5.93 7.40 8.44
N PHE A 146 -6.33 6.92 7.27
CA PHE A 146 -6.95 5.62 7.12
C PHE A 146 -5.91 4.61 6.65
N ALA A 147 -6.00 3.38 7.14
CA ALA A 147 -5.07 2.31 6.82
C ALA A 147 -5.80 1.09 6.28
N GLN A 148 -5.13 0.41 5.37
CA GLN A 148 -5.51 -0.88 4.80
C GLN A 148 -4.26 -1.78 4.81
N VAL A 149 -4.43 -3.05 5.16
CA VAL A 149 -3.37 -4.05 5.07
C VAL A 149 -3.75 -5.04 3.99
N LEU A 150 -2.83 -5.25 3.06
CA LEU A 150 -2.90 -6.28 2.04
C LEU A 150 -1.97 -7.43 2.40
N SER A 151 -2.42 -8.66 2.13
CA SER A 151 -1.63 -9.88 2.26
C SER A 151 -0.46 -9.90 1.26
N THR A 152 0.37 -10.93 1.35
CA THR A 152 1.46 -11.18 0.39
C THR A 152 1.00 -11.43 -1.04
N SER A 153 -0.28 -11.77 -1.24
CA SER A 153 -0.94 -11.92 -2.55
C SER A 153 -1.73 -10.68 -2.98
N GLY A 154 -1.73 -9.61 -2.18
CA GLY A 154 -2.44 -8.37 -2.46
C GLY A 154 -3.91 -8.36 -2.04
N GLN A 155 -4.39 -9.35 -1.30
CA GLN A 155 -5.77 -9.38 -0.79
C GLN A 155 -5.92 -8.53 0.47
N GLU A 156 -6.98 -7.72 0.57
CA GLU A 156 -7.27 -6.97 1.80
C GLU A 156 -7.54 -7.92 2.98
N VAL A 157 -6.81 -7.72 4.08
CA VAL A 157 -6.95 -8.51 5.31
C VAL A 157 -7.31 -7.66 6.54
N ALA A 158 -7.11 -6.34 6.48
CA ALA A 158 -7.58 -5.41 7.50
C ALA A 158 -7.74 -4.00 6.94
N ARG A 159 -8.66 -3.23 7.53
CA ARG A 159 -8.78 -1.78 7.29
C ARG A 159 -9.33 -1.03 8.51
N GLY A 160 -9.16 0.28 8.55
CA GLY A 160 -9.69 1.19 9.58
C GLY A 160 -8.86 2.47 9.76
N ALA A 161 -9.23 3.30 10.72
CA ALA A 161 -8.39 4.45 11.14
C ALA A 161 -7.03 3.96 11.67
N PHE A 162 -5.95 4.66 11.30
CA PHE A 162 -4.59 4.24 11.61
C PHE A 162 -4.29 4.30 13.11
N SER A 163 -4.62 5.43 13.73
CA SER A 163 -4.44 5.72 15.16
C SER A 163 -5.10 4.68 16.08
N ASP A 164 -6.29 4.18 15.70
CA ASP A 164 -7.05 3.22 16.50
C ASP A 164 -6.62 1.76 16.26
N GLY A 165 -5.90 1.50 15.18
CA GLY A 165 -5.74 0.15 14.62
C GLY A 165 -4.33 -0.43 14.63
N ALA A 166 -3.31 0.26 15.16
CA ALA A 166 -1.90 -0.16 15.06
C ALA A 166 -1.68 -1.64 15.44
N ARG A 167 -2.20 -2.11 16.58
CA ARG A 167 -2.10 -3.52 16.99
C ARG A 167 -2.75 -4.46 15.98
N LYS A 168 -3.96 -4.13 15.51
CA LYS A 168 -4.71 -4.91 14.51
C LYS A 168 -3.94 -5.00 13.20
N PHE A 169 -3.40 -3.89 12.69
CA PHE A 169 -2.63 -3.86 11.45
C PHE A 169 -1.35 -4.65 11.56
N SER A 170 -0.65 -4.53 12.70
CA SER A 170 0.53 -5.36 12.98
C SER A 170 0.16 -6.84 12.92
N GLN A 171 -0.88 -7.29 13.62
CA GLN A 171 -1.31 -8.69 13.59
C GLN A 171 -1.71 -9.15 12.18
N ALA A 172 -2.43 -8.33 11.43
CA ALA A 172 -2.86 -8.64 10.07
C ALA A 172 -1.69 -8.87 9.10
N MET A 173 -0.56 -8.16 9.29
CA MET A 173 0.65 -8.35 8.49
C MET A 173 1.39 -9.67 8.78
N VAL A 174 0.99 -10.44 9.81
CA VAL A 174 1.57 -11.77 10.14
C VAL A 174 0.84 -12.90 9.42
N ALA A 175 -0.36 -12.66 8.89
CA ALA A 175 -1.21 -13.70 8.34
C ALA A 175 -0.97 -13.92 6.83
N ALA A 176 0.01 -14.76 6.51
CA ALA A 176 -0.13 -15.67 5.38
C ALA A 176 0.49 -17.02 5.77
N PRO A 177 -0.30 -18.09 5.95
CA PRO A 177 0.25 -19.42 5.82
C PRO A 177 0.87 -19.49 4.42
N SER A 178 2.10 -19.98 4.33
CA SER A 178 2.59 -20.51 3.06
C SER A 178 1.51 -21.45 2.55
N VAL A 179 1.04 -21.23 1.32
CA VAL A 179 0.22 -22.23 0.66
C VAL A 179 1.09 -23.47 0.61
N ALA A 180 0.80 -24.42 1.50
CA ALA A 180 1.43 -25.71 1.51
C ALA A 180 1.35 -26.25 0.09
N SER A 181 2.52 -26.47 -0.49
CA SER A 181 2.72 -27.07 -1.79
C SER A 181 1.79 -28.27 -1.93
N ARG A 182 0.68 -28.13 -2.66
CA ARG A 182 -0.05 -29.28 -3.17
C ARG A 182 0.80 -29.85 -4.29
N GLN A 183 1.73 -30.74 -3.94
CA GLN A 183 2.30 -31.66 -4.91
C GLN A 183 1.23 -32.72 -5.26
N PRO A 184 0.95 -32.97 -6.55
CA PRO A 184 0.47 -34.28 -6.97
C PRO A 184 1.58 -35.34 -6.87
#